data_AF-A0A2S9FWM4-F1
#
_entry.id   AF-A0A2S9FWM4-F1
#
_cell.length_a   1.000
_cell.length_b   1.000
_cell.length_c   1.000
_cell.angle_alpha   90.00
_cell.angle_beta   90.00
_cell.angle_gamma   90.00
#
_symmetry.space_group_name_H-M   'P 1'
#
loop_
_entity.id
_entity.type
_entity.pdbx_description
1 polymer ?
#
loop_
_entity_poly.entity_id
_entity_poly.type
_entity_poly.pdbx_seq_one_letter_code
_entity_poly.pdbx_strand_id
1 'polypeptide(L)'
;LLKVQNFNVSRDGFGAGENQSLDRPFGHADPADMFAWAGATASWPTRTDPGGTRGLDDYLTRDFANNIGAEIMGRNKFGPQRGP
;
A
#
# COMPACT_ATOMS: atom_id res chain seq x y z
N LEU A 1 -20.00 9.62 -3.54
CA LEU A 1 -19.56 8.73 -2.43
C LEU A 1 -18.06 8.48 -2.59
N LEU A 2 -17.27 8.49 -1.51
CA LEU A 2 -15.85 8.10 -1.55
C LEU A 2 -15.71 6.65 -1.09
N LYS A 3 -14.69 5.94 -1.57
CA LYS A 3 -14.37 4.56 -1.20
C LYS A 3 -12.90 4.47 -0.82
N VAL A 4 -12.60 3.76 0.26
CA VAL A 4 -11.24 3.29 0.56
C VAL A 4 -11.02 1.99 -0.20
N GLN A 5 -9.99 1.95 -1.05
CA GLN A 5 -9.61 0.77 -1.84
C GLN A 5 -8.19 0.37 -1.45
N ASN A 6 -7.98 -0.92 -1.16
CA ASN A 6 -6.68 -1.53 -0.85
C ASN A 6 -5.81 -0.72 0.14
N PHE A 7 -6.28 -0.68 1.40
CA PHE A 7 -5.62 0.02 2.50
C PHE A 7 -5.05 -0.98 3.51
N ASN A 8 -3.80 -0.77 3.92
CA ASN A 8 -3.16 -1.54 4.99
C ASN A 8 -3.42 -0.88 6.35
N VAL A 9 -3.78 -1.68 7.32
CA VAL A 9 -3.87 -1.27 8.73
C VAL A 9 -3.16 -2.32 9.57
N SER A 10 -2.26 -1.86 10.45
CA SER A 10 -1.60 -2.73 11.41
C SER A 10 -2.60 -3.25 12.44
N ARG A 11 -2.18 -4.26 13.21
CA ARG A 11 -3.01 -4.83 14.30
C ARG A 11 -3.36 -3.79 15.39
N ASP A 12 -2.46 -2.85 15.63
CA ASP A 12 -2.58 -1.75 16.58
C ASP A 12 -3.14 -0.45 15.96
N GLY A 13 -3.56 -0.49 14.69
CA GLY A 13 -4.46 0.50 14.11
C GLY A 13 -3.83 1.64 13.31
N PHE A 14 -2.61 1.48 12.77
CA PHE A 14 -1.95 2.50 11.95
C PHE A 14 -1.78 2.07 10.48
N GLY A 15 -1.84 3.03 9.55
CA GLY A 15 -1.55 2.85 8.12
C GLY A 15 -0.14 3.28 7.70
N ALA A 16 0.55 4.00 8.59
CA ALA A 16 1.98 4.32 8.55
C ALA A 16 2.42 4.63 9.98
N GLY A 17 3.67 4.34 10.31
CA GLY A 17 4.23 4.64 11.63
C GLY A 17 4.55 6.12 11.81
N GLU A 18 4.81 6.50 13.06
CA GLU A 18 5.28 7.83 13.43
C GLU A 18 6.69 8.12 12.91
N ASN A 19 7.06 9.41 12.86
CA ASN A 19 8.37 9.90 12.42
C ASN A 19 8.70 9.60 10.95
N GLN A 20 7.70 9.71 10.06
CA GLN A 20 7.90 9.57 8.62
C GLN A 20 8.89 10.61 8.08
N SER A 21 9.92 10.18 7.37
CA SER A 21 10.92 11.02 6.70
C SER A 21 11.06 10.66 5.22
N LEU A 22 11.98 11.32 4.50
CA LEU A 22 12.35 10.92 3.14
C LEU A 22 12.93 9.49 3.12
N ASP A 23 13.86 9.20 4.03
CA ASP A 23 14.53 7.89 4.11
C ASP A 23 13.64 6.80 4.70
N ARG A 24 12.66 7.19 5.53
CA ARG A 24 11.67 6.28 6.13
C ARG A 24 10.25 6.78 5.89
N PRO A 25 9.67 6.58 4.68
CA PRO A 25 8.34 7.09 4.35
C PRO A 25 7.22 6.54 5.22
N PHE A 26 7.38 5.33 5.78
CA PHE A 26 6.45 4.70 6.71
C PHE A 26 6.83 4.91 8.19
N GLY A 27 7.82 5.77 8.48
CA GLY A 27 8.25 6.05 9.83
C GLY A 27 8.91 4.83 10.48
N HIS A 28 8.52 4.52 11.72
CA HIS A 28 8.99 3.33 12.43
C HIS A 28 8.42 2.02 11.88
N ALA A 29 7.32 2.05 11.12
CA ALA A 29 6.71 0.85 10.57
C ALA A 29 7.55 0.27 9.42
N ASP A 30 7.58 -1.06 9.32
CA ASP A 30 8.22 -1.75 8.20
C ASP A 30 7.23 -1.94 7.04
N PRO A 31 7.44 -1.27 5.88
CA PRO A 31 6.57 -1.46 4.72
C PRO A 31 6.63 -2.89 4.15
N ALA A 32 7.73 -3.63 4.32
CA ALA A 32 7.79 -5.02 3.84
C ALA A 32 6.79 -5.89 4.60
N ASP A 33 6.69 -5.74 5.91
CA ASP A 33 5.71 -6.45 6.74
C ASP A 33 4.27 -6.03 6.40
N MET A 34 4.03 -4.73 6.25
CA MET A 34 2.70 -4.20 5.94
C MET A 34 2.18 -4.67 4.57
N PHE A 35 3.06 -4.83 3.58
CA PHE A 35 2.68 -5.20 2.22
C PHE A 35 2.97 -6.67 1.86
N ALA A 36 3.45 -7.49 2.80
CA ALA A 36 3.86 -8.88 2.55
C ALA A 36 2.77 -9.71 1.86
N TRP A 37 1.50 -9.55 2.28
CA TRP A 37 0.36 -10.24 1.69
C TRP A 37 0.19 -9.94 0.19
N ALA A 38 0.32 -8.67 -0.21
CA ALA A 38 0.14 -8.23 -1.60
C ALA A 38 1.40 -8.51 -2.44
N GLY A 39 2.59 -8.29 -1.87
CA GLY A 39 3.88 -8.55 -2.52
C GLY A 39 4.09 -10.02 -2.87
N ALA A 40 3.48 -10.94 -2.11
CA ALA A 40 3.50 -12.37 -2.41
C ALA A 40 2.66 -12.77 -3.64
N THR A 41 1.74 -11.92 -4.10
CA THR A 41 0.77 -12.24 -5.16
C THR A 41 1.35 -12.10 -6.56
N ALA A 42 0.85 -12.89 -7.50
CA ALA A 42 1.28 -12.84 -8.89
C ALA A 42 0.84 -11.57 -9.63
N SER A 43 -0.04 -10.74 -9.05
CA SER A 43 -0.51 -9.47 -9.62
C SER A 43 0.13 -8.24 -8.96
N TRP A 44 1.12 -8.41 -8.08
CA TRP A 44 1.82 -7.27 -7.49
C TRP A 44 2.43 -6.38 -8.59
N PRO A 45 2.12 -5.06 -8.62
CA PRO A 45 2.44 -4.21 -9.78
C PRO A 45 3.92 -4.16 -10.15
N THR A 46 4.84 -4.34 -9.20
CA THR A 46 6.28 -4.27 -9.44
C THR A 46 6.96 -5.65 -9.46
N ARG A 47 6.21 -6.74 -9.57
CA ARG A 47 6.80 -8.09 -9.63
C ARG A 47 7.44 -8.33 -11.00
N THR A 48 8.72 -8.66 -11.01
CA THR A 48 9.47 -9.01 -12.23
C THR A 48 9.69 -10.51 -12.38
N ASP A 49 9.72 -11.24 -11.27
CA ASP A 49 9.98 -12.67 -11.26
C ASP A 49 8.73 -13.47 -11.66
N PRO A 50 8.88 -14.60 -12.38
CA PRO A 50 7.79 -15.52 -12.61
C PRO A 50 7.28 -16.11 -11.28
N GLY A 51 5.96 -16.31 -11.19
CA GLY A 51 5.32 -16.94 -10.03
C GLY A 51 4.44 -16.00 -9.22
N GLY A 52 4.34 -16.27 -7.92
CA GLY A 52 3.39 -15.62 -7.01
C GLY A 52 2.09 -16.40 -6.83
N THR A 53 1.38 -16.10 -5.75
CA THR A 53 0.12 -16.79 -5.43
C THR A 53 -1.03 -16.28 -6.31
N ARG A 54 -1.99 -17.16 -6.58
CA ARG A 54 -3.25 -16.88 -7.31
C ARG A 54 -4.45 -17.20 -6.39
N GLY A 55 -4.56 -16.47 -5.28
CA GLY A 55 -5.60 -16.68 -4.26
C GLY A 55 -6.42 -15.42 -3.99
N LEU A 56 -7.06 -15.36 -2.82
CA LEU A 56 -7.86 -14.20 -2.40
C LEU A 56 -7.04 -12.90 -2.39
N ASP A 57 -5.82 -12.95 -1.88
CA ASP A 57 -4.91 -11.81 -1.85
C ASP A 57 -4.59 -11.29 -3.26
N ASP A 58 -4.40 -12.20 -4.23
CA ASP A 58 -4.16 -11.87 -5.63
C ASP A 58 -5.41 -11.26 -6.29
N TYR A 59 -6.60 -11.75 -5.93
CA TYR A 59 -7.87 -11.16 -6.33
C TYR A 59 -8.01 -9.72 -5.84
N LEU A 60 -7.67 -9.42 -4.58
CA LEU A 60 -7.72 -8.06 -4.04
C LEU A 60 -6.64 -7.17 -4.67
N THR A 61 -5.44 -7.72 -4.89
CA THR A 61 -4.33 -6.99 -5.52
C THR A 61 -4.68 -6.57 -6.96
N ARG A 62 -5.19 -7.48 -7.78
CA ARG A 62 -5.59 -7.16 -9.17
C ARG A 62 -6.80 -6.22 -9.25
N ASP A 63 -7.69 -6.26 -8.25
CA ASP A 63 -8.90 -5.43 -8.22
C ASP A 63 -8.60 -3.96 -7.83
N PHE A 64 -7.36 -3.64 -7.44
CA PHE A 64 -6.92 -2.30 -7.05
C PHE A 64 -7.46 -1.18 -7.96
N ALA A 65 -7.33 -1.35 -9.28
CA ALA A 65 -7.73 -0.34 -10.26
C ALA A 65 -9.15 -0.52 -10.81
N ASN A 66 -9.85 -1.60 -10.45
CA ASN A 66 -11.15 -1.92 -11.02
C ASN A 66 -12.22 -0.91 -10.58
N ASN A 67 -12.87 -0.25 -11.55
CA ASN A 67 -13.84 0.82 -11.31
C ASN A 67 -13.29 2.01 -10.49
N ILE A 68 -11.97 2.24 -10.52
CA ILE A 68 -11.33 3.40 -9.90
C ILE A 68 -10.82 4.34 -11.01
N GLY A 69 -11.53 5.46 -11.22
CA GLY A 69 -11.16 6.45 -12.24
C GLY A 69 -10.26 7.58 -11.74
N ALA A 70 -10.19 7.79 -10.43
CA ALA A 70 -9.35 8.82 -9.81
C ALA A 70 -8.98 8.43 -8.37
N GLU A 71 -7.79 8.85 -7.93
CA GLU A 71 -7.33 8.70 -6.56
C GLU A 71 -7.19 10.06 -5.90
N ILE A 72 -7.66 10.16 -4.65
CA ILE A 72 -7.40 11.30 -3.76
C ILE A 72 -6.40 10.83 -2.72
N MET A 73 -5.27 11.51 -2.61
CA MET A 73 -4.24 11.18 -1.62
C MET A 73 -3.78 12.40 -0.84
N GLY A 74 -3.45 12.19 0.44
CA GLY A 74 -2.87 13.22 1.28
C GLY A 74 -1.40 13.47 0.95
N ARG A 75 -0.88 14.63 1.38
CA ARG A 75 0.50 15.08 1.13
C ARG A 75 1.55 14.03 1.52
N ASN A 76 1.42 13.39 2.69
CA ASN A 76 2.40 12.41 3.17
C ASN A 76 2.40 11.10 2.36
N LYS A 77 1.32 10.80 1.62
CA LYS A 77 1.31 9.70 0.65
C LYS A 77 1.93 10.13 -0.68
N PHE A 78 1.68 11.37 -1.11
CA PHE A 78 2.22 11.91 -2.36
C PHE A 78 3.73 12.11 -2.32
N GLY A 79 4.28 12.54 -1.17
CA GLY A 79 5.70 12.79 -1.07
C GLY A 79 6.23 13.00 0.35
N PRO A 80 7.56 13.13 0.48
CA PRO A 80 8.26 13.27 1.75
C PRO A 80 8.08 14.66 2.38
N GLN A 81 7.54 15.62 1.62
CA GLN A 81 7.36 16.99 2.08
C GLN A 81 6.38 17.00 3.24
N ARG A 82 6.81 17.64 4.34
CA ARG A 82 5.92 18.01 5.43
C ARG A 82 5.34 19.40 5.13
N GLY A 83 4.41 19.89 5.96
CA GLY A 83 3.74 21.16 5.70
C GLY A 83 4.69 22.37 5.59
N PRO A 84 4.16 23.57 5.35
CA PRO A 84 4.89 24.77 5.75
C PRO A 84 5.30 24.70 7.22
#